data_AF-A0A6M2AZ18-F1
#
_entry.id   AF-A0A6M2AZ18-F1
#
_cell.length_a   1.000
_cell.length_b   1.000
_cell.length_c   1.000
_cell.angle_alpha   90.00
_cell.angle_beta   90.00
_cell.angle_gamma   90.00
#
_symmetry.space_group_name_H-M   'P 1'
#
loop_
_entity.id
_entity.type
_entity.pdbx_description
1 polymer ?
#
loop_
_entity_poly.entity_id
_entity_poly.type
_entity_poly.pdbx_seq_one_letter_code
_entity_poly.pdbx_strand_id
1 'polypeptide(L)'
;MSEDIEQKIENSISDIITLFNLENEENEYQFRLFKNHLVSELTNTLSLEFLKERLNVIYTYERNYLELLKEFKEEIKFAGTLQEDLRKERAKFFSGVLDEVSNTLKNSQVDDRVAASWIKELVSSYTKSLDVSEGLVDEGTLNSLGKIRDMAKEEKDTLDQ
;
A
#
# COMPACT_ATOMS: atom_id res chain seq x y z
N MET A 1 -22.62 -20.28 0.42
CA MET A 1 -22.64 -20.30 -1.06
C MET A 1 -22.02 -21.57 -1.63
N SER A 2 -20.97 -22.13 -1.02
CA SER A 2 -20.36 -23.42 -1.39
C SER A 2 -21.31 -24.63 -1.28
N GLU A 3 -22.07 -24.76 -0.19
CA GLU A 3 -22.98 -25.91 0.05
C GLU A 3 -24.13 -26.02 -0.98
N ASP A 4 -24.61 -24.89 -1.52
CA ASP A 4 -25.74 -24.88 -2.47
C ASP A 4 -25.32 -25.36 -3.88
N ILE A 5 -24.04 -25.19 -4.22
CA ILE A 5 -23.46 -25.67 -5.49
C ILE A 5 -23.16 -27.17 -5.40
N GLU A 6 -22.61 -27.62 -4.27
CA GLU A 6 -22.38 -29.05 -3.99
C GLU A 6 -23.69 -29.84 -4.04
N GLN A 7 -24.75 -29.33 -3.41
CA GLN A 7 -26.07 -29.98 -3.41
C GLN A 7 -26.69 -30.03 -4.82
N LYS A 8 -26.50 -28.99 -5.65
CA LYS A 8 -26.98 -28.98 -7.04
C LYS A 8 -26.24 -29.96 -7.93
N ILE A 9 -24.92 -30.09 -7.74
CA ILE A 9 -24.10 -31.06 -8.46
C ILE A 9 -24.49 -32.48 -8.06
N GLU A 10 -24.68 -32.77 -6.77
CA GLU A 10 -25.16 -34.07 -6.31
C GLU A 10 -26.52 -34.44 -6.89
N ASN A 11 -27.46 -33.48 -6.92
CA ASN A 11 -28.79 -33.70 -7.48
C ASN A 11 -28.75 -33.95 -8.99
N SER A 12 -27.99 -33.16 -9.76
CA SER A 12 -27.84 -33.38 -11.21
C SER A 12 -27.11 -34.70 -11.53
N ILE A 13 -26.14 -35.11 -10.71
CA ILE A 13 -25.50 -36.42 -10.85
C ILE A 13 -26.51 -37.54 -10.55
N SER A 14 -27.36 -37.38 -9.54
CA SER A 14 -28.43 -38.33 -9.20
C SER A 14 -29.48 -38.47 -10.33
N ASP A 15 -29.84 -37.36 -10.98
CA ASP A 15 -30.77 -37.33 -12.11
C ASP A 15 -30.19 -38.03 -13.35
N ILE A 16 -28.89 -37.84 -13.62
CA ILE A 16 -28.20 -38.54 -14.72
C ILE A 16 -28.11 -40.04 -14.42
N ILE A 17 -27.86 -40.43 -13.16
CA ILE A 17 -27.80 -41.82 -12.73
C ILE A 17 -29.16 -42.53 -12.89
N THR A 18 -30.25 -41.86 -12.51
CA THR A 18 -31.61 -42.41 -12.63
C THR A 18 -32.06 -42.55 -14.08
N LEU A 19 -31.66 -41.64 -14.97
CA LEU A 19 -31.91 -41.75 -16.41
C LEU A 19 -31.16 -42.93 -17.06
N PHE A 20 -29.98 -43.30 -16.56
CA PHE A 20 -29.15 -44.36 -17.12
C PHE A 20 -29.47 -45.77 -16.55
N ASN A 21 -29.98 -45.85 -15.32
CA ASN A 21 -30.38 -47.10 -14.66
C ASN A 21 -31.58 -47.83 -15.30
N LEU A 22 -32.22 -47.24 -16.32
CA LEU A 22 -33.25 -47.92 -17.11
C LEU A 22 -32.67 -48.97 -18.10
N GLU A 23 -31.34 -49.03 -18.29
CA GLU A 23 -30.70 -49.98 -19.21
C GLU A 23 -29.58 -50.85 -18.54
N ASN A 24 -29.99 -52.01 -18.02
CA ASN A 24 -29.24 -53.27 -17.79
C ASN A 24 -28.38 -53.45 -16.51
N GLU A 25 -28.59 -54.59 -15.83
CA GLU A 25 -28.02 -55.00 -14.52
C GLU A 25 -26.54 -55.47 -14.54
N GLU A 26 -25.93 -55.77 -15.70
CA GLU A 26 -24.49 -56.11 -15.79
C GLU A 26 -23.55 -54.88 -15.70
N ASN A 27 -24.12 -53.67 -15.73
CA ASN A 27 -23.38 -52.42 -15.85
C ASN A 27 -22.95 -51.81 -14.49
N GLU A 28 -23.37 -52.37 -13.36
CA GLU A 28 -23.24 -51.69 -12.05
C GLU A 28 -21.78 -51.47 -11.60
N TYR A 29 -20.88 -52.43 -11.87
CA TYR A 29 -19.45 -52.29 -11.53
C TYR A 29 -18.73 -51.26 -12.40
N GLN A 30 -18.98 -51.30 -13.71
CA GLN A 30 -18.41 -50.34 -14.68
C GLN A 30 -18.96 -48.94 -14.43
N PHE A 31 -20.25 -48.86 -14.09
CA PHE A 31 -20.90 -47.62 -13.70
C PHE A 31 -20.32 -47.02 -12.43
N ARG A 32 -20.04 -47.84 -11.42
CA ARG A 32 -19.38 -47.38 -10.19
C ARG A 32 -17.96 -46.86 -10.45
N LEU A 33 -17.20 -47.53 -11.32
CA LEU A 33 -15.87 -47.08 -11.76
C LEU A 33 -15.95 -45.75 -12.51
N PHE A 34 -16.90 -45.62 -13.44
CA PHE A 34 -17.13 -44.40 -14.19
C PHE A 34 -17.57 -43.24 -13.29
N LYS A 35 -18.49 -43.49 -12.35
CA LYS A 35 -18.92 -42.53 -11.33
C LYS A 35 -17.74 -42.03 -10.51
N ASN A 36 -16.92 -42.93 -10.00
CA ASN A 36 -15.74 -42.55 -9.20
C ASN A 36 -14.73 -41.75 -10.02
N HIS A 37 -14.54 -42.10 -11.29
CA HIS A 37 -13.65 -41.36 -12.19
C HIS A 37 -14.17 -39.95 -12.48
N LEU A 38 -15.46 -39.80 -12.81
CA LEU A 38 -16.10 -38.49 -13.03
C LEU A 38 -16.05 -37.61 -11.79
N VAL A 39 -16.38 -38.17 -10.62
CA VAL A 39 -16.30 -37.44 -9.34
C VAL A 39 -14.86 -36.98 -9.11
N SER A 40 -13.86 -37.84 -9.30
CA SER A 40 -12.46 -37.46 -9.13
C SER A 40 -12.02 -36.34 -10.10
N GLU A 41 -12.40 -36.42 -11.38
CA GLU A 41 -12.07 -35.40 -12.39
C GLU A 41 -12.76 -34.06 -12.09
N LEU A 42 -14.03 -34.09 -11.70
CA LEU A 42 -14.79 -32.90 -11.30
C LEU A 42 -14.25 -32.26 -10.02
N THR A 43 -13.92 -33.06 -9.00
CA THR A 43 -13.32 -32.54 -7.77
C THR A 43 -11.94 -31.94 -8.03
N ASN A 44 -11.12 -32.58 -8.87
CA ASN A 44 -9.80 -32.06 -9.23
C ASN A 44 -9.90 -30.74 -9.99
N THR A 45 -10.75 -30.66 -11.01
CA THR A 45 -10.96 -29.44 -11.80
C THR A 45 -11.54 -28.29 -10.97
N LEU A 46 -12.52 -28.56 -10.10
CA LEU A 46 -13.06 -27.58 -9.16
C LEU A 46 -11.98 -27.08 -8.17
N SER A 47 -11.16 -27.98 -7.64
CA SER A 47 -10.07 -27.59 -6.72
C SER A 47 -8.99 -26.74 -7.40
N LEU A 48 -8.72 -27.03 -8.68
CA LEU A 48 -7.71 -26.33 -9.47
C LEU A 48 -8.21 -24.93 -9.85
N GLU A 49 -9.49 -24.79 -10.19
CA GLU A 49 -10.10 -23.49 -10.47
C GLU A 49 -10.16 -22.62 -9.20
N PHE A 50 -10.54 -23.22 -8.05
CA PHE A 50 -10.49 -22.55 -6.75
C PHE A 50 -9.06 -22.09 -6.38
N LEU A 51 -8.05 -22.92 -6.66
CA LEU A 51 -6.66 -22.57 -6.39
C LEU A 51 -6.17 -21.43 -7.31
N LYS A 52 -6.54 -21.44 -8.59
CA LYS A 52 -6.24 -20.34 -9.51
C LYS A 52 -6.89 -19.04 -9.07
N GLU A 53 -8.13 -19.07 -8.62
CA GLU A 53 -8.85 -17.87 -8.18
C GLU A 53 -8.19 -17.27 -6.94
N ARG A 54 -7.85 -18.10 -5.95
CA ARG A 54 -7.08 -17.65 -4.77
C ARG A 54 -5.70 -17.12 -5.15
N LEU A 55 -5.01 -17.77 -6.08
CA LEU A 55 -3.71 -17.32 -6.56
C LEU A 55 -3.82 -15.97 -7.27
N ASN A 56 -4.88 -15.76 -8.06
CA ASN A 56 -5.13 -14.51 -8.75
C ASN A 56 -5.37 -13.36 -7.78
N VAL A 57 -6.15 -13.60 -6.71
CA VAL A 57 -6.37 -12.60 -5.64
C VAL A 57 -5.05 -12.21 -4.97
N ILE A 58 -4.23 -13.20 -4.57
CA ILE A 58 -2.93 -12.94 -3.94
C ILE A 58 -1.99 -12.21 -4.90
N TYR A 59 -1.90 -12.66 -6.15
CA TYR A 59 -1.06 -12.06 -7.17
C TYR A 59 -1.45 -10.61 -7.45
N THR A 60 -2.74 -10.32 -7.55
CA THR A 60 -3.26 -8.97 -7.78
C THR A 60 -2.94 -8.07 -6.59
N TYR A 61 -3.15 -8.56 -5.37
CA TYR A 61 -2.78 -7.83 -4.16
C TYR A 61 -1.29 -7.50 -4.09
N GLU A 62 -0.42 -8.49 -4.32
CA GLU A 62 1.03 -8.31 -4.24
C GLU A 62 1.56 -7.40 -5.35
N ARG A 63 1.02 -7.53 -6.57
CA ARG A 63 1.36 -6.64 -7.69
C ARG A 63 0.97 -5.20 -7.39
N ASN A 64 -0.25 -4.96 -6.88
CA ASN A 64 -0.72 -3.62 -6.57
C ASN A 64 0.09 -2.98 -5.43
N TYR A 65 0.44 -3.76 -4.40
CA TYR A 65 1.33 -3.29 -3.34
C TYR A 65 2.71 -2.85 -3.88
N LEU A 66 3.26 -3.61 -4.84
CA LEU A 66 4.52 -3.26 -5.50
C LEU A 66 4.39 -2.03 -6.41
N GLU A 67 3.25 -1.84 -7.07
CA GLU A 67 2.96 -0.63 -7.86
C GLU A 67 2.88 0.62 -6.97
N LEU A 68 2.14 0.55 -5.87
CA LEU A 68 2.10 1.61 -4.84
C LEU A 68 3.51 1.94 -4.35
N LEU A 69 4.29 0.92 -3.97
CA LEU A 69 5.69 1.13 -3.54
C LEU A 69 6.54 1.81 -4.62
N LYS A 70 6.35 1.45 -5.89
CA LYS A 70 7.11 2.02 -7.00
C LYS A 70 6.73 3.48 -7.25
N GLU A 71 5.44 3.81 -7.18
CA GLU A 71 4.91 5.15 -7.39
C GLU A 71 5.36 6.12 -6.29
N PHE A 72 5.28 5.69 -5.03
CA PHE A 72 5.61 6.53 -3.88
C PHE A 72 7.10 6.53 -3.50
N LYS A 73 7.93 5.66 -4.10
CA LYS A 73 9.37 5.60 -3.80
C LYS A 73 10.09 6.93 -4.01
N GLU A 74 9.77 7.62 -5.09
CA GLU A 74 10.43 8.88 -5.42
C GLU A 74 9.88 10.04 -4.56
N GLU A 75 8.60 10.03 -4.18
CA GLU A 75 8.05 10.98 -3.18
C GLU A 75 8.69 10.78 -1.79
N ILE A 76 8.84 9.52 -1.34
CA ILE A 76 9.48 9.20 -0.06
C ILE A 76 10.95 9.65 -0.07
N LYS A 77 11.67 9.39 -1.16
CA LYS A 77 13.04 9.89 -1.32
C LYS A 77 13.10 11.41 -1.34
N PHE A 78 12.20 12.06 -2.07
CA PHE A 78 12.14 13.51 -2.16
C PHE A 78 11.92 14.14 -0.78
N ALA A 79 10.95 13.63 0.00
CA ALA A 79 10.72 14.06 1.37
C ALA A 79 11.96 13.85 2.25
N GLY A 80 12.63 12.69 2.13
CA GLY A 80 13.87 12.40 2.86
C GLY A 80 15.01 13.36 2.51
N THR A 81 15.23 13.63 1.23
CA THR A 81 16.25 14.59 0.78
C THR A 81 15.95 16.00 1.26
N LEU A 82 14.69 16.42 1.21
CA LEU A 82 14.27 17.76 1.63
C LEU A 82 14.42 17.96 3.15
N GLN A 83 14.08 16.95 3.95
CA GLN A 83 14.33 16.96 5.40
C GLN A 83 15.82 16.99 5.73
N GLU A 84 16.65 16.26 4.97
CA GLU A 84 18.10 16.27 5.15
C GLU A 84 18.69 17.65 4.81
N ASP A 85 18.24 18.27 3.72
CA ASP A 85 18.66 19.61 3.31
C ASP A 85 18.26 20.67 4.34
N LEU A 86 17.02 20.61 4.86
CA LEU A 86 16.58 21.47 5.97
C LEU A 86 17.47 21.31 7.21
N ARG A 87 17.85 20.08 7.57
CA ARG A 87 18.79 19.82 8.67
C ARG A 87 20.16 20.43 8.41
N LYS A 88 20.70 20.28 7.20
CA LYS A 88 22.00 20.85 6.80
C LYS A 88 21.97 22.38 6.80
N GLU A 89 20.90 22.98 6.29
CA GLU A 89 20.72 24.43 6.26
C GLU A 89 20.64 25.00 7.67
N ARG A 90 19.86 24.35 8.55
CA ARG A 90 19.77 24.69 9.97
C ARG A 90 21.14 24.63 10.66
N ALA A 91 21.90 23.54 10.44
CA ALA A 91 23.23 23.39 10.99
C ALA A 91 24.19 24.50 10.51
N LYS A 92 24.19 24.79 9.20
CA LYS A 92 25.03 25.83 8.60
C LYS A 92 24.67 27.24 9.08
N PHE A 93 23.38 27.52 9.29
CA PHE A 93 22.92 28.79 9.80
C PHE A 93 23.43 29.03 11.23
N PHE A 94 23.27 28.06 12.13
CA PHE A 94 23.69 28.21 13.52
C PHE A 94 25.21 28.13 13.72
N SER A 95 25.93 27.35 12.93
CA SER A 95 27.38 27.15 13.10
C SER A 95 28.26 28.13 12.34
N GLY A 96 27.72 28.84 11.34
CA GLY A 96 28.50 29.69 10.45
C GLY A 96 27.90 31.07 10.31
N VAL A 97 26.70 31.15 9.71
CA VAL A 97 26.09 32.44 9.34
C VAL A 97 25.83 33.31 10.57
N LEU A 98 25.38 32.73 11.68
CA LEU A 98 25.12 33.47 12.91
C LEU A 98 26.41 34.07 13.50
N ASP A 99 27.50 33.31 13.51
CA ASP A 99 28.81 33.77 13.99
C ASP A 99 29.40 34.85 13.08
N GLU A 100 29.24 34.70 11.76
CA GLU A 100 29.70 35.69 10.77
C GLU A 100 28.94 37.02 10.90
N VAL A 101 27.61 36.98 11.07
CA VAL A 101 26.77 38.16 11.29
C VAL A 101 27.10 38.83 12.62
N SER A 102 27.30 38.05 13.69
CA SER A 102 27.71 38.54 15.00
C SER A 102 29.08 39.25 14.95
N ASN A 103 30.05 38.64 14.27
CA ASN A 103 31.37 39.24 14.08
C ASN A 103 31.32 40.50 13.20
N THR A 104 30.49 40.50 12.16
CA THR A 104 30.30 41.67 11.29
C THR A 104 29.69 42.85 12.06
N LEU A 105 28.67 42.61 12.89
CA LEU A 105 28.05 43.65 13.73
C LEU A 105 29.04 44.23 14.75
N LYS A 106 29.89 43.39 15.35
CA LYS A 106 30.96 43.83 16.24
C LYS A 106 32.00 44.68 15.52
N ASN A 107 32.43 44.26 14.32
CA ASN A 107 33.41 44.98 13.51
C ASN A 107 32.88 46.32 13.00
N SER A 108 31.56 46.43 12.78
CA SER A 108 30.88 47.67 12.39
C SER A 108 30.58 48.62 13.56
N GLN A 109 31.03 48.31 14.79
CA GLN A 109 30.80 49.12 16.00
C GLN A 109 29.32 49.44 16.25
N VAL A 110 28.43 48.50 15.93
CA VAL A 110 27.01 48.62 16.29
C VAL A 110 26.88 48.45 17.81
N ASP A 111 26.03 49.27 18.44
CA ASP A 111 25.74 49.15 19.86
C ASP A 111 25.26 47.73 20.21
N ASP A 112 25.84 47.16 21.28
CA ASP A 112 25.60 45.77 21.68
C ASP A 112 24.11 45.46 21.90
N ARG A 113 23.30 46.44 22.33
CA ARG A 113 21.85 46.24 22.52
C ARG A 113 21.12 46.15 21.19
N VAL A 114 21.53 46.96 20.21
CA VAL A 114 20.94 46.96 18.86
C VAL A 114 21.36 45.70 18.11
N ALA A 115 22.63 45.31 18.20
CA ALA A 115 23.14 44.08 17.62
C ALA A 115 22.41 42.84 18.19
N ALA A 116 22.21 42.77 19.51
CA ALA A 116 21.46 41.69 20.14
C ALA A 116 19.99 41.64 19.69
N SER A 117 19.34 42.80 19.50
CA SER A 117 17.97 42.88 18.99
C SER A 117 17.86 42.35 17.56
N TRP A 118 18.76 42.77 16.67
CA TRP A 118 18.76 42.33 15.27
C TRP A 118 19.10 40.85 15.12
N ILE A 119 20.05 40.33 15.91
CA ILE A 119 20.35 38.89 15.93
C ILE A 119 19.13 38.10 16.40
N LYS A 120 18.42 38.58 17.43
CA LYS A 120 17.20 37.93 17.92
C LYS A 120 16.09 37.92 16.87
N GLU A 121 15.88 39.03 16.18
CA GLU A 121 14.90 39.11 15.08
C GLU A 121 15.29 38.23 13.89
N LEU A 122 16.58 38.18 13.54
CA LEU A 122 17.09 37.32 12.47
C LEU A 122 16.86 35.84 12.79
N VAL A 123 17.24 35.41 14.00
CA VAL A 123 17.02 34.03 14.46
C VAL A 123 15.53 33.71 14.51
N SER A 124 14.69 34.64 15.00
CA SER A 124 13.24 34.43 15.06
C SER A 124 12.62 34.33 13.67
N SER A 125 13.01 35.18 12.73
CA SER A 125 12.49 35.18 11.35
C SER A 125 12.92 33.92 10.62
N TYR A 126 14.19 33.54 10.76
CA TYR A 126 14.75 32.35 10.11
C TYR A 126 14.15 31.06 10.67
N THR A 127 13.98 30.97 12.00
CA THR A 127 13.30 29.82 12.64
C THR A 127 11.86 29.72 12.15
N LYS A 128 11.14 30.84 12.05
CA LYS A 128 9.76 30.85 11.57
C LYS A 128 9.65 30.44 10.10
N SER A 129 10.61 30.83 9.26
CA SER A 129 10.68 30.37 7.87
C SER A 129 10.97 28.88 7.76
N LEU A 130 11.87 28.36 8.61
CA LEU A 130 12.16 26.92 8.67
C LEU A 130 10.95 26.13 9.16
N ASP A 131 10.26 26.60 10.19
CA ASP A 131 9.07 25.95 10.74
C ASP A 131 7.94 25.88 9.70
N VAL A 132 7.78 26.91 8.85
CA VAL A 132 6.84 26.89 7.72
C VAL A 132 7.24 25.85 6.68
N SER A 133 8.53 25.78 6.34
CA SER A 133 9.04 24.77 5.41
C SER A 133 8.89 23.35 5.95
N GLU A 134 9.14 23.12 7.24
CA GLU A 134 8.93 21.84 7.93
C GLU A 134 7.44 21.46 7.93
N GLY A 135 6.56 22.40 8.26
CA GLY A 135 5.10 22.19 8.23
C GLY A 135 4.56 21.83 6.85
N LEU A 136 5.09 22.43 5.78
CA LEU A 136 4.72 22.08 4.40
C LEU A 136 5.14 20.66 4.01
N VAL A 137 6.30 20.20 4.48
CA VAL A 137 6.77 18.82 4.26
C VAL A 137 5.91 17.84 5.04
N ASP A 138 5.58 18.14 6.30
CA ASP A 138 4.71 17.30 7.12
C ASP A 138 3.29 17.21 6.55
N GLU A 139 2.72 18.32 6.07
CA GLU A 139 1.41 18.32 5.42
C GLU A 139 1.44 17.56 4.08
N GLY A 140 2.49 17.72 3.28
CA GLY A 140 2.69 16.99 2.03
C GLY A 140 2.78 15.47 2.27
N THR A 141 3.56 15.05 3.26
CA THR A 141 3.71 13.62 3.60
C THR A 141 2.44 13.03 4.20
N LEU A 142 1.72 13.76 5.06
CA LEU A 142 0.42 13.32 5.59
C LEU A 142 -0.64 13.20 4.50
N ASN A 143 -0.65 14.12 3.52
CA ASN A 143 -1.57 14.06 2.38
C ASN A 143 -1.23 12.89 1.45
N SER A 144 0.04 12.64 1.14
CA SER A 144 0.46 11.45 0.37
C SER A 144 0.10 10.16 1.12
N LEU A 145 0.30 10.10 2.44
CA LEU A 145 -0.09 8.95 3.26
C LEU A 145 -1.62 8.75 3.30
N GLY A 146 -2.37 9.85 3.36
CA GLY A 146 -3.83 9.85 3.25
C GLY A 146 -4.29 9.27 1.91
N LYS A 147 -3.70 9.72 0.80
CA LYS A 147 -3.99 9.19 -0.55
C LYS A 147 -3.63 7.71 -0.67
N ILE A 148 -2.47 7.29 -0.18
CA ILE A 148 -2.06 5.86 -0.14
C ILE A 148 -3.12 5.03 0.60
N ARG A 149 -3.55 5.49 1.77
CA ARG A 149 -4.55 4.80 2.58
C ARG A 149 -5.91 4.75 1.90
N ASP A 150 -6.33 5.84 1.27
CA ASP A 150 -7.64 5.94 0.65
C ASP A 150 -7.70 5.10 -0.63
N MET A 151 -6.63 5.07 -1.44
CA MET A 151 -6.49 4.15 -2.58
C MET A 151 -6.47 2.67 -2.14
N ALA A 152 -5.77 2.35 -1.05
CA ALA A 152 -5.76 0.99 -0.50
C ALA A 152 -7.14 0.56 0.05
N LYS A 153 -8.01 1.50 0.44
CA LYS A 153 -9.38 1.22 0.90
C LYS A 153 -10.35 1.04 -0.26
N GLU A 154 -10.34 1.93 -1.25
CA GLU A 154 -11.20 1.83 -2.43
C GLU A 154 -10.99 0.51 -3.18
N GLU A 155 -9.76 0.00 -3.25
CA GLU A 155 -9.49 -1.29 -3.91
C GLU A 155 -9.94 -2.50 -3.08
N LYS A 156 -9.88 -2.43 -1.75
CA LYS A 156 -10.42 -3.51 -0.90
C LYS A 156 -11.91 -3.71 -1.16
N ASP A 157 -12.65 -2.61 -1.29
CA ASP A 157 -14.09 -2.65 -1.55
C ASP A 157 -14.43 -3.18 -2.96
N THR A 158 -13.50 -3.11 -3.92
CA THR A 158 -13.65 -3.76 -5.24
C THR A 158 -13.30 -5.24 -5.28
N LEU A 159 -12.53 -5.75 -4.31
CA LEU A 159 -12.19 -7.18 -4.19
C LEU A 159 -13.21 -7.98 -3.37
N ASP A 160 -14.02 -7.31 -2.56
CA ASP A 160 -15.10 -7.90 -1.75
C ASP A 160 -16.46 -7.97 -2.51
N GLN A 161 -16.52 -7.55 -3.78
CA GLN A 161 -17.69 -7.65 -4.69
C GLN A 161 -17.56 -8.83 -5.67
#